data_AF-A0A5C9BXK8-F1
#
_entry.id   AF-A0A5C9BXK8-F1
#
_cell.length_a   1.000
_cell.length_b   1.000
_cell.length_c   1.000
_cell.angle_alpha   90.00
_cell.angle_beta   90.00
_cell.angle_gamma   90.00
#
_symmetry.space_group_name_H-M   'P 1'
#
loop_
_entity.id
_entity.type
_entity.pdbx_description
1 polymer ?
#
loop_
_entity_poly.entity_id
_entity_poly.type
_entity_poly.pdbx_seq_one_letter_code
_entity_poly.pdbx_strand_id
1 'polypeptide(L)'
;MTTSLPETTDRRTRWRESRRFLLATVAITLLYLGIQAFWMWGAAELAHVGWTVNDPTRTYADEAAEIAEKSREREQGLDPRFPRRVFQLGFEFGYLSQWLGGYGQQPADIMAQLSRPVEAHIRRLDETAVQLGVAPVSRLPVRTAADFSGLTQRIEDDPDGVAGRIEQVGSPRLRHVFLLAAHVGTMSAALESPPGDVMPIPATQLIGMHATLAGIPEALWRPLSRTARGTPEEVRRDYMAAAARLESALP
;
A
#
# COMPACT_ATOMS: atom_id res chain seq x y z
N MET A 1 -34.06 -72.76 4.55
CA MET A 1 -32.95 -71.77 4.47
C MET A 1 -32.85 -71.31 3.03
N THR A 2 -33.37 -70.12 2.72
CA THR A 2 -33.26 -69.49 1.40
C THR A 2 -32.58 -68.14 1.59
N THR A 3 -31.28 -68.11 1.30
CA THR A 3 -30.47 -66.90 1.25
C THR A 3 -30.70 -66.24 -0.11
N SER A 4 -31.55 -65.23 -0.17
CA SER A 4 -31.73 -64.40 -1.36
C SER A 4 -30.60 -63.37 -1.43
N LEU A 5 -29.78 -63.47 -2.47
CA LEU A 5 -28.77 -62.49 -2.84
C LEU A 5 -29.42 -61.10 -2.97
N PRO A 6 -28.89 -60.03 -2.34
CA PRO A 6 -29.17 -58.68 -2.80
C PRO A 6 -28.43 -58.48 -4.15
N GLU A 7 -28.41 -57.26 -4.69
CA GLU A 7 -27.46 -56.85 -5.74
C GLU A 7 -27.89 -57.07 -7.21
N THR A 8 -28.82 -56.25 -7.69
CA THR A 8 -28.63 -55.63 -9.02
C THR A 8 -29.39 -54.31 -9.11
N THR A 9 -30.61 -54.27 -8.58
CA THR A 9 -31.45 -53.06 -8.48
C THR A 9 -30.84 -52.03 -7.54
N ASP A 10 -30.45 -52.42 -6.32
CA ASP A 10 -29.85 -51.53 -5.31
C ASP A 10 -28.54 -50.86 -5.79
N ARG A 11 -27.75 -51.56 -6.60
CA ARG A 11 -26.49 -51.07 -7.16
C ARG A 11 -26.71 -50.00 -8.25
N ARG A 12 -27.78 -50.11 -9.06
CA ARG A 12 -28.16 -49.12 -10.09
C ARG A 12 -28.76 -47.84 -9.49
N THR A 13 -29.55 -47.95 -8.43
CA THR A 13 -30.10 -46.79 -7.71
C THR A 13 -29.01 -46.01 -7.00
N ARG A 14 -28.13 -46.68 -6.24
CA ARG A 14 -26.98 -46.04 -5.59
C ARG A 14 -26.07 -45.34 -6.60
N TRP A 15 -25.80 -45.94 -7.76
CA TRP A 15 -24.95 -45.32 -8.78
C TRP A 15 -25.60 -44.09 -9.46
N ARG A 16 -26.93 -44.08 -9.62
CA ARG A 16 -27.67 -42.90 -10.11
C ARG A 16 -27.71 -41.79 -9.07
N GLU A 17 -27.86 -42.13 -7.79
CA GLU A 17 -27.80 -41.17 -6.67
C GLU A 17 -26.40 -40.60 -6.51
N SER A 18 -25.35 -41.42 -6.53
CA SER A 18 -23.96 -40.94 -6.50
C SER A 18 -23.66 -40.02 -7.68
N ARG A 19 -24.14 -40.34 -8.90
CA ARG A 19 -23.99 -39.45 -10.07
C ARG A 19 -24.73 -38.12 -9.90
N ARG A 20 -25.96 -38.14 -9.38
CA ARG A 20 -26.75 -36.93 -9.11
C ARG A 20 -26.10 -36.05 -8.05
N PHE A 21 -25.61 -36.67 -6.98
CA PHE A 21 -24.87 -35.98 -5.93
C PHE A 21 -23.60 -35.34 -6.50
N LEU A 22 -22.81 -36.09 -7.28
CA LEU A 22 -21.59 -35.58 -7.89
C LEU A 22 -21.86 -34.43 -8.88
N LEU A 23 -22.92 -34.54 -9.69
CA LEU A 23 -23.35 -33.46 -10.58
C LEU A 23 -23.83 -32.23 -9.81
N ALA A 24 -24.58 -32.41 -8.72
CA ALA A 24 -25.03 -31.32 -7.86
C ALA A 24 -23.83 -30.63 -7.18
N THR A 25 -22.86 -31.39 -6.66
CA THR A 25 -21.63 -30.85 -6.08
C THR A 25 -20.84 -30.07 -7.12
N VAL A 26 -20.64 -30.61 -8.33
CA VAL A 26 -19.94 -29.90 -9.41
C VAL A 26 -20.69 -28.63 -9.79
N ALA A 27 -22.02 -28.67 -9.92
CA ALA A 27 -22.82 -27.50 -10.25
C ALA A 27 -22.72 -26.41 -9.16
N ILE A 28 -22.76 -26.79 -7.88
CA ILE A 28 -22.61 -25.86 -6.76
C ILE A 28 -21.19 -25.29 -6.72
N THR A 29 -20.16 -26.11 -6.93
CA THR A 29 -18.76 -25.65 -6.99
C THR A 29 -18.55 -24.67 -8.13
N LEU A 30 -19.05 -24.96 -9.33
CA LEU A 30 -18.96 -24.04 -10.48
C LEU A 30 -19.74 -22.75 -10.24
N LEU A 31 -20.92 -22.83 -9.62
CA LEU A 31 -21.70 -21.65 -9.24
C LEU A 31 -20.94 -20.81 -8.21
N TYR A 32 -20.34 -21.43 -7.19
CA TYR A 32 -19.53 -20.76 -6.19
C TYR A 32 -18.32 -20.06 -6.83
N LEU A 33 -17.56 -20.77 -7.67
CA LEU A 33 -16.43 -20.20 -8.40
C LEU A 33 -16.87 -19.05 -9.32
N GLY A 34 -18.02 -19.17 -9.98
CA GLY A 34 -18.58 -18.11 -10.82
C GLY A 34 -18.99 -16.87 -10.03
N ILE A 35 -19.66 -17.05 -8.88
CA ILE A 35 -20.01 -15.95 -7.97
C ILE A 35 -18.75 -15.29 -7.43
N GLN A 36 -17.75 -16.08 -7.01
CA GLN A 36 -16.48 -15.57 -6.53
C GLN A 36 -15.74 -14.78 -7.61
N ALA A 37 -15.67 -15.30 -8.84
CA ALA A 37 -15.04 -14.60 -9.96
C ALA A 37 -15.76 -13.29 -10.29
N PHE A 38 -17.10 -13.28 -10.28
CA PHE A 38 -17.89 -12.08 -10.51
C PHE A 38 -17.67 -11.02 -9.42
N TRP A 39 -17.64 -11.43 -8.15
CA TRP A 39 -17.33 -10.54 -7.03
C TRP A 39 -15.92 -9.97 -7.11
N MET A 40 -14.92 -10.81 -7.42
CA MET A 40 -13.53 -10.37 -7.58
C MET A 40 -13.39 -9.40 -8.76
N TRP A 41 -14.07 -9.66 -9.87
CA TRP A 41 -14.12 -8.74 -11.00
C TRP A 41 -14.76 -7.40 -10.61
N GLY A 42 -15.92 -7.42 -9.94
CA GLY A 42 -16.59 -6.20 -9.47
C GLY A 42 -15.73 -5.39 -8.49
N ALA A 43 -15.06 -6.05 -7.55
CA ALA A 43 -14.13 -5.41 -6.61
C ALA A 43 -12.93 -4.78 -7.33
N ALA A 44 -12.36 -5.47 -8.33
CA ALA A 44 -11.25 -4.95 -9.13
C ALA A 44 -11.65 -3.74 -10.00
N GLU A 45 -12.86 -3.75 -10.58
CA GLU A 45 -13.42 -2.60 -11.30
C GLU A 45 -13.59 -1.39 -10.38
N LEU A 46 -14.18 -1.59 -9.20
CA LEU A 46 -14.35 -0.53 -8.20
C LEU A 46 -13.00 0.01 -7.71
N ALA A 47 -12.05 -0.87 -7.38
CA ALA A 47 -10.71 -0.48 -6.95
C ALA A 47 -9.91 0.22 -8.05
N HIS A 48 -10.16 -0.10 -9.33
CA HIS A 48 -9.54 0.59 -10.46
C HIS A 48 -10.03 2.03 -10.62
N VAL A 49 -11.32 2.29 -10.41
CA VAL A 49 -11.86 3.66 -10.44
C VAL A 49 -11.46 4.43 -9.17
N GLY A 50 -10.94 3.73 -8.15
CA GLY A 50 -10.57 4.30 -6.85
C GLY A 50 -11.78 4.44 -5.92
N TRP A 51 -12.85 3.70 -6.21
CA TRP A 51 -14.00 3.60 -5.33
C TRP A 51 -13.60 2.86 -4.06
N THR A 52 -14.01 3.43 -2.93
CA THR A 52 -13.81 2.86 -1.60
C THR A 52 -15.15 2.96 -0.87
N VAL A 53 -15.42 2.02 0.05
CA VAL A 53 -16.66 2.02 0.85
C VAL A 53 -16.84 3.36 1.58
N ASN A 54 -15.74 4.00 1.97
CA ASN A 54 -15.68 5.33 2.55
C ASN A 54 -14.79 6.22 1.68
N ASP A 55 -15.38 7.12 0.89
CA ASP A 55 -14.60 8.08 0.08
C ASP A 55 -13.75 8.96 1.00
N PRO A 56 -12.41 8.92 0.93
CA PRO A 56 -11.55 9.64 1.86
C PRO A 56 -11.81 11.14 1.88
N THR A 57 -12.09 11.75 0.72
CA THR A 57 -12.35 13.19 0.61
C THR A 57 -13.59 13.63 1.38
N ARG A 58 -14.57 12.74 1.55
CA ARG A 58 -15.78 12.99 2.34
C ARG A 58 -15.59 12.59 3.79
N THR A 59 -14.94 11.46 4.02
CA THR A 59 -14.75 10.87 5.35
C THR A 59 -13.89 11.73 6.24
N TYR A 60 -12.85 12.36 5.67
CA TYR A 60 -11.86 13.13 6.42
C TYR A 60 -11.95 14.65 6.19
N ALA A 61 -13.05 15.15 5.60
CA ALA A 61 -13.18 16.56 5.25
C ALA A 61 -13.09 17.50 6.47
N ASP A 62 -13.83 17.19 7.53
CA ASP A 62 -13.88 17.99 8.74
C ASP A 62 -12.53 17.97 9.48
N GLU A 63 -11.91 16.79 9.58
CA GLU A 63 -10.59 16.62 10.20
C GLU A 63 -9.49 17.34 9.39
N ALA A 64 -9.55 17.28 8.06
CA ALA A 64 -8.63 18.02 7.20
C ALA A 64 -8.75 19.54 7.40
N ALA A 65 -9.97 20.07 7.58
CA ALA A 65 -10.18 21.48 7.88
C ALA A 65 -9.59 21.88 9.24
N GLU A 66 -9.76 21.04 10.26
CA GLU A 66 -9.16 21.26 11.58
C GLU A 66 -7.62 21.24 11.53
N ILE A 67 -7.03 20.26 10.84
CA ILE A 67 -5.58 20.16 10.63
C ILE A 67 -5.06 21.37 9.87
N ALA A 68 -5.76 21.82 8.82
CA ALA A 68 -5.38 22.99 8.05
C ALA A 68 -5.36 24.27 8.91
N GLU A 69 -6.35 24.44 9.81
CA GLU A 69 -6.37 25.57 10.74
C GLU A 69 -5.19 25.52 11.72
N LYS A 70 -4.96 24.37 12.36
CA LYS A 70 -3.83 24.16 13.29
C LYS A 70 -2.46 24.37 12.65
N SER A 71 -2.35 24.12 11.35
CA SER A 71 -1.09 24.18 10.61
C SER A 71 -0.77 25.56 10.05
N ARG A 72 -1.78 26.44 9.93
CA ARG A 72 -1.67 27.72 9.21
C ARG A 72 -0.56 28.61 9.74
N GLU A 73 -0.50 28.83 11.05
CA GLU A 73 0.47 29.73 11.66
C GLU A 73 1.90 29.20 11.52
N ARG A 74 2.11 27.90 11.77
CA ARG A 74 3.45 27.28 11.67
C ARG A 74 3.98 27.30 10.24
N GLU A 75 3.11 27.08 9.26
CA GLU A 75 3.53 26.98 7.86
C GLU A 75 3.82 28.32 7.20
N GLN A 76 3.30 29.44 7.71
CA GLN A 76 3.59 30.78 7.16
C GLN A 76 5.08 31.14 7.23
N GLY A 77 5.80 30.60 8.22
CA GLY A 77 7.24 30.86 8.41
C GLY A 77 8.17 29.85 7.75
N LEU A 78 7.65 28.79 7.13
CA LEU A 78 8.47 27.73 6.54
C LEU A 78 9.00 28.14 5.14
N ASP A 79 10.14 27.56 4.77
CA ASP A 79 10.61 27.58 3.37
C ASP A 79 9.48 27.05 2.47
N PRO A 80 9.11 27.74 1.38
CA PRO A 80 8.08 27.27 0.46
C PRO A 80 8.31 25.83 0.00
N ARG A 81 9.56 25.38 -0.16
CA ARG A 81 9.94 24.02 -0.59
C ARG A 81 9.89 22.98 0.53
N PHE A 82 9.60 23.39 1.77
CA PHE A 82 9.55 22.49 2.91
C PHE A 82 8.57 21.33 2.71
N PRO A 83 7.33 21.53 2.22
CA PRO A 83 6.39 20.44 1.98
C PRO A 83 6.90 19.45 0.94
N ARG A 84 7.54 19.93 -0.14
CA ARG A 84 8.18 19.04 -1.12
C ARG A 84 9.32 18.22 -0.52
N ARG A 85 10.18 18.80 0.32
CA ARG A 85 11.24 18.06 1.02
C ARG A 85 10.66 17.01 1.98
N VAL A 86 9.57 17.34 2.69
CA VAL A 86 8.86 16.39 3.55
C VAL A 86 8.32 15.21 2.75
N PHE A 87 7.74 15.48 1.57
CA PHE A 87 7.31 14.42 0.66
C PHE A 87 8.50 13.56 0.19
N GLN A 88 9.60 14.18 -0.24
CA GLN A 88 10.81 13.45 -0.66
C GLN A 88 11.35 12.55 0.46
N LEU A 89 11.41 13.06 1.70
CA LEU A 89 11.84 12.27 2.85
C LEU A 89 10.92 11.06 3.07
N GLY A 90 9.61 11.26 3.07
CA GLY A 90 8.64 10.18 3.25
C GLY A 90 8.74 9.15 2.13
N PHE A 91 8.84 9.60 0.87
CA PHE A 91 9.02 8.73 -0.29
C PHE A 91 10.25 7.83 -0.14
N GLU A 92 11.41 8.41 0.17
CA GLU A 92 12.66 7.66 0.35
C GLU A 92 12.58 6.69 1.54
N PHE A 93 11.96 7.12 2.65
CA PHE A 93 11.77 6.29 3.83
C PHE A 93 10.92 5.05 3.53
N GLY A 94 9.78 5.23 2.85
CA GLY A 94 8.90 4.14 2.45
C GLY A 94 9.54 3.21 1.44
N TYR A 95 10.18 3.77 0.41
CA TYR A 95 10.87 3.02 -0.63
C TYR A 95 11.95 2.11 -0.04
N LEU A 96 12.82 2.66 0.82
CA LEU A 96 13.90 1.90 1.47
C LEU A 96 13.37 0.86 2.46
N SER A 97 12.27 1.17 3.16
CA SER A 97 11.64 0.23 4.09
C SER A 97 11.04 -0.98 3.37
N GLN A 98 10.44 -0.79 2.20
CA GLN A 98 9.96 -1.89 1.36
C GLN A 98 11.13 -2.66 0.73
N TRP A 99 12.04 -1.95 0.05
CA TRP A 99 13.12 -2.58 -0.73
C TRP A 99 14.05 -3.41 0.15
N LEU A 100 14.59 -2.81 1.20
CA LEU A 100 15.53 -3.48 2.10
C LEU A 100 14.82 -4.35 3.13
N GLY A 101 13.55 -4.04 3.45
CA GLY A 101 12.72 -4.88 4.31
C GLY A 101 12.45 -6.26 3.72
N GLY A 102 12.33 -6.37 2.38
CA GLY A 102 12.12 -7.65 1.69
C GLY A 102 13.23 -8.68 1.91
N TYR A 103 14.44 -8.22 2.26
CA TYR A 103 15.57 -9.10 2.60
C TYR A 103 15.61 -9.50 4.09
N GLY A 104 14.75 -8.91 4.93
CA GLY A 104 14.72 -9.15 6.37
C GLY A 104 16.04 -8.79 7.09
N GLN A 105 16.32 -9.48 8.18
CA GLN A 105 17.56 -9.30 8.93
C GLN A 105 18.69 -10.11 8.30
N GLN A 106 19.71 -9.41 7.82
CA GLN A 106 20.91 -10.00 7.22
C GLN A 106 22.16 -9.55 8.00
N PRO A 107 23.28 -10.30 7.92
CA PRO A 107 24.59 -9.81 8.35
C PRO A 107 24.96 -8.47 7.71
N ALA A 108 25.76 -7.65 8.40
CA ALA A 108 26.05 -6.28 7.98
C ALA A 108 26.76 -6.20 6.62
N ASP A 109 27.68 -7.13 6.36
CA ASP A 109 28.41 -7.25 5.09
C ASP A 109 27.49 -7.63 3.91
N ILE A 110 26.51 -8.50 4.16
CA ILE A 110 25.48 -8.87 3.17
C ILE A 110 24.53 -7.70 2.93
N MET A 111 24.05 -7.04 3.99
CA MET A 111 23.17 -5.89 3.86
C MET A 111 23.85 -4.72 3.14
N ALA A 112 25.16 -4.52 3.32
CA ALA A 112 25.93 -3.54 2.55
C ALA A 112 25.93 -3.86 1.04
N GLN A 113 26.02 -5.13 0.65
CA GLN A 113 25.93 -5.54 -0.75
C GLN A 113 24.52 -5.33 -1.32
N LEU A 114 23.49 -5.72 -0.56
CA LEU A 114 22.08 -5.58 -0.93
C LEU A 114 21.63 -4.10 -1.03
N SER A 115 22.33 -3.21 -0.34
CA SER A 115 22.04 -1.76 -0.35
C SER A 115 22.63 -1.03 -1.55
N ARG A 116 23.58 -1.64 -2.29
CA ARG A 116 24.24 -0.99 -3.45
C ARG A 116 23.26 -0.45 -4.51
N PRO A 117 22.21 -1.19 -4.92
CA PRO A 117 21.26 -0.68 -5.92
C PRO A 117 20.50 0.56 -5.45
N VAL A 118 20.37 0.75 -4.13
CA VAL A 118 19.58 1.82 -3.51
C VAL A 118 20.44 2.81 -2.74
N GLU A 119 21.76 2.84 -2.97
CA GLU A 119 22.68 3.75 -2.26
C GLU A 119 22.32 5.23 -2.49
N ALA A 120 21.85 5.56 -3.70
CA ALA A 120 21.37 6.90 -4.01
C ALA A 120 20.11 7.29 -3.22
N HIS A 121 19.22 6.33 -2.96
CA HIS A 121 18.02 6.52 -2.12
C HIS A 121 18.41 6.75 -0.65
N ILE A 122 19.36 5.96 -0.13
CA ILE A 122 19.89 6.12 1.23
C ILE A 122 20.49 7.52 1.40
N ARG A 123 21.33 7.95 0.46
CA ARG A 123 21.94 9.28 0.51
C ARG A 123 20.90 10.40 0.51
N ARG A 124 19.88 10.31 -0.36
CA ARG A 124 18.80 11.31 -0.41
C ARG A 124 18.00 11.33 0.88
N LEU A 125 17.67 10.18 1.47
CA LEU A 125 17.02 10.10 2.78
C LEU A 125 17.81 10.88 3.84
N ASP A 126 19.11 10.60 3.96
CA ASP A 126 19.98 11.24 4.95
C ASP A 126 20.12 12.74 4.71
N GLU A 127 20.39 13.15 3.47
CA GLU A 127 20.52 14.56 3.08
C GLU A 127 19.22 15.34 3.34
N THR A 128 18.07 14.79 2.95
CA THR A 128 16.78 15.45 3.17
C THR A 128 16.42 15.50 4.66
N ALA A 129 16.71 14.44 5.44
CA ALA A 129 16.47 14.44 6.88
C ALA A 129 17.30 15.51 7.60
N VAL A 130 18.55 15.71 7.20
CA VAL A 130 19.41 16.78 7.71
C VAL A 130 18.87 18.16 7.32
N GLN A 131 18.48 18.36 6.06
CA GLN A 131 17.92 19.63 5.59
C GLN A 131 16.63 20.02 6.32
N LEU A 132 15.82 19.03 6.71
CA LEU A 132 14.59 19.22 7.48
C LEU A 132 14.82 19.33 8.99
N GLY A 133 16.03 19.07 9.49
CA GLY A 133 16.33 19.08 10.92
C GLY A 133 15.69 17.93 11.70
N VAL A 134 15.36 16.81 11.04
CA VAL A 134 14.70 15.64 11.65
C VAL A 134 15.60 14.40 11.72
N ALA A 135 16.84 14.53 11.25
CA ALA A 135 17.85 13.49 11.36
C ALA A 135 18.09 13.07 12.83
N PRO A 136 18.40 11.78 13.10
CA PRO A 136 18.54 10.70 12.12
C PRO A 136 17.18 10.15 11.64
N VAL A 137 17.13 9.66 10.40
CA VAL A 137 16.01 8.90 9.85
C VAL A 137 16.58 7.68 9.15
N SER A 138 16.05 6.50 9.47
CA SER A 138 16.45 5.24 8.85
C SER A 138 15.21 4.47 8.43
N ARG A 139 15.38 3.53 7.48
CA ARG A 139 14.32 2.56 7.16
C ARG A 139 13.83 1.82 8.39
N LEU A 140 12.61 1.29 8.33
CA LEU A 140 12.10 0.42 9.37
C LEU A 140 12.93 -0.89 9.43
N PRO A 141 13.36 -1.32 10.64
CA PRO A 141 14.02 -2.61 10.79
C PRO A 141 13.01 -3.73 10.55
N VAL A 142 13.40 -4.77 9.81
CA VAL A 142 12.58 -5.97 9.60
C VAL A 142 13.36 -7.15 10.17
N ARG A 143 12.83 -7.77 11.23
CA ARG A 143 13.43 -8.93 11.91
C ARG A 143 12.66 -10.21 11.61
N THR A 144 11.35 -10.08 11.36
CA THR A 144 10.45 -11.20 11.09
C THR A 144 9.67 -11.00 9.79
N ALA A 145 9.09 -12.09 9.26
CA ALA A 145 8.13 -11.98 8.16
C ALA A 145 6.90 -11.15 8.55
N ALA A 146 6.48 -11.20 9.82
CA ALA A 146 5.37 -10.39 10.33
C ALA A 146 5.70 -8.89 10.30
N ASP A 147 6.94 -8.51 10.60
CA ASP A 147 7.42 -7.13 10.52
C ASP A 147 7.33 -6.56 9.09
N PHE A 148 7.51 -7.43 8.09
CA PHE A 148 7.43 -7.07 6.68
C PHE A 148 5.98 -7.07 6.18
N SER A 149 5.19 -8.10 6.50
CA SER A 149 3.78 -8.15 6.12
C SER A 149 2.95 -7.04 6.78
N GLY A 150 3.37 -6.57 7.95
CA GLY A 150 2.76 -5.45 8.68
C GLY A 150 3.39 -4.09 8.36
N LEU A 151 4.23 -3.96 7.33
CA LEU A 151 5.00 -2.74 7.07
C LEU A 151 4.13 -1.48 7.02
N THR A 152 2.99 -1.54 6.32
CA THR A 152 2.04 -0.43 6.21
C THR A 152 1.56 0.06 7.57
N GLN A 153 1.16 -0.85 8.47
CA GLN A 153 0.75 -0.49 9.83
C GLN A 153 1.92 0.06 10.65
N ARG A 154 3.12 -0.49 10.47
CA ARG A 154 4.31 -0.01 11.18
C ARG A 154 4.75 1.38 10.76
N ILE A 155 4.47 1.78 9.52
CA ILE A 155 4.66 3.17 9.08
C ILE A 155 3.70 4.08 9.86
N GLU A 156 2.43 3.68 10.00
CA GLU A 156 1.42 4.42 10.76
C GLU A 156 1.72 4.52 12.26
N ASP A 157 2.19 3.43 12.85
CA ASP A 157 2.57 3.36 14.26
C ASP A 157 3.78 4.25 14.59
N ASP A 158 4.54 4.69 13.57
CA ASP A 158 5.67 5.60 13.67
C ASP A 158 6.65 5.26 14.82
N PRO A 159 7.18 4.02 14.89
CA PRO A 159 7.91 3.53 16.06
C PRO A 159 9.18 4.32 16.37
N ASP A 160 9.82 4.86 15.32
CA ASP A 160 11.01 5.71 15.44
C ASP A 160 10.65 7.21 15.56
N GLY A 161 9.36 7.56 15.58
CA GLY A 161 8.85 8.91 15.79
C GLY A 161 9.20 9.92 14.69
N VAL A 162 9.43 9.47 13.46
CA VAL A 162 9.81 10.33 12.32
C VAL A 162 8.67 11.26 11.95
N ALA A 163 7.44 10.74 11.82
CA ALA A 163 6.28 11.56 11.50
C ALA A 163 5.98 12.56 12.63
N GLY A 164 6.20 12.17 13.89
CA GLY A 164 6.14 13.05 15.04
C GLY A 164 7.20 14.17 15.01
N ARG A 165 8.44 13.87 14.62
CA ARG A 165 9.48 14.89 14.44
C ARG A 165 9.13 15.88 13.32
N ILE A 166 8.58 15.40 12.20
CA ILE A 166 8.11 16.24 11.10
C ILE A 166 7.02 17.20 11.56
N GLU A 167 6.06 16.71 12.35
CA GLU A 167 5.02 17.56 12.94
C GLU A 167 5.59 18.65 13.85
N GLN A 168 6.64 18.31 14.63
CA GLN A 168 7.29 19.24 15.55
C GLN A 168 8.05 20.36 14.83
N VAL A 169 8.81 20.03 13.77
CA VAL A 169 9.59 21.03 13.01
C VAL A 169 8.76 21.78 11.96
N GLY A 170 7.62 21.22 11.57
CA GLY A 170 6.73 21.77 10.56
C GLY A 170 5.32 21.96 11.12
N SER A 171 4.42 21.06 10.79
CA SER A 171 3.00 21.16 11.15
C SER A 171 2.30 19.79 11.18
N PRO A 172 1.12 19.68 11.81
CA PRO A 172 0.29 18.48 11.71
C PRO A 172 -0.03 18.10 10.27
N ARG A 173 -0.26 19.06 9.37
CA ARG A 173 -0.51 18.80 7.95
C ARG A 173 0.70 18.15 7.27
N LEU A 174 1.92 18.57 7.62
CA LEU A 174 3.15 18.02 7.07
C LEU A 174 3.43 16.59 7.56
N ARG A 175 2.95 16.20 8.74
CA ARG A 175 2.91 14.79 9.17
C ARG A 175 2.20 13.92 8.13
N HIS A 176 1.05 14.37 7.64
CA HIS A 176 0.29 13.63 6.63
C HIS A 176 0.95 13.67 5.25
N VAL A 177 1.67 14.73 4.89
CA VAL A 177 2.49 14.74 3.67
C VAL A 177 3.58 13.67 3.74
N PHE A 178 4.26 13.53 4.88
CA PHE A 178 5.26 12.49 5.10
C PHE A 178 4.66 11.08 5.00
N LEU A 179 3.58 10.80 5.72
CA LEU A 179 2.93 9.48 5.74
C LEU A 179 2.36 9.09 4.38
N LEU A 180 1.72 10.05 3.68
CA LEU A 180 1.31 9.87 2.28
C LEU A 180 2.50 9.41 1.43
N ALA A 181 3.60 10.15 1.50
CA ALA A 181 4.77 9.86 0.68
C ALA A 181 5.42 8.52 1.04
N ALA A 182 5.42 8.13 2.31
CA ALA A 182 5.90 6.81 2.76
C ALA A 182 5.10 5.66 2.13
N HIS A 183 3.78 5.79 2.04
CA HIS A 183 2.96 4.79 1.33
C HIS A 183 3.20 4.79 -0.17
N VAL A 184 3.40 5.96 -0.78
CA VAL A 184 3.74 6.07 -2.21
C VAL A 184 5.10 5.42 -2.50
N GLY A 185 6.12 5.70 -1.69
CA GLY A 185 7.45 5.10 -1.81
C GLY A 185 7.43 3.58 -1.63
N THR A 186 6.64 3.09 -0.68
CA THR A 186 6.42 1.64 -0.46
C THR A 186 5.88 0.98 -1.73
N MET A 187 4.86 1.56 -2.37
CA MET A 187 4.35 1.00 -3.63
C MET A 187 5.34 1.13 -4.79
N SER A 188 6.07 2.25 -4.88
CA SER A 188 7.10 2.42 -5.92
C SER A 188 8.16 1.31 -5.83
N ALA A 189 8.68 1.00 -4.64
CA ALA A 189 9.63 -0.09 -4.45
C ALA A 189 9.03 -1.47 -4.74
N ALA A 190 7.76 -1.70 -4.37
CA ALA A 190 7.07 -2.95 -4.66
C ALA A 190 6.89 -3.19 -6.17
N LEU A 191 6.67 -2.13 -6.95
CA LEU A 191 6.55 -2.18 -8.42
C LEU A 191 7.88 -2.39 -9.14
N GLU A 192 9.00 -2.05 -8.50
CA GLU A 192 10.36 -2.22 -9.06
C GLU A 192 11.02 -3.53 -8.65
N SER A 193 10.62 -4.11 -7.53
CA SER A 193 11.18 -5.36 -7.03
C SER A 193 10.81 -6.53 -7.96
N PRO A 194 11.73 -7.48 -8.24
CA PRO A 194 11.41 -8.66 -9.03
C PRO A 194 10.23 -9.42 -8.40
N PRO A 195 9.36 -10.04 -9.22
CA PRO A 195 8.02 -10.40 -8.82
C PRO A 195 8.04 -11.46 -7.70
N GLY A 196 7.64 -11.06 -6.51
CA GLY A 196 6.89 -11.95 -5.63
C GLY A 196 5.43 -11.87 -6.06
N ASP A 197 4.76 -13.00 -6.23
CA ASP A 197 3.35 -13.13 -6.69
C ASP A 197 2.30 -12.41 -5.82
N VAL A 198 2.73 -11.60 -4.85
CA VAL A 198 1.87 -10.83 -3.97
C VAL A 198 2.32 -9.37 -4.06
N MET A 199 1.74 -8.65 -5.03
CA MET A 199 1.70 -7.20 -4.96
C MET A 199 0.96 -6.83 -3.68
N PRO A 200 1.54 -6.04 -2.76
CA PRO A 200 0.77 -5.55 -1.64
C PRO A 200 -0.46 -4.83 -2.20
N ILE A 201 -1.63 -5.11 -1.61
CA ILE A 201 -2.82 -4.30 -1.88
C ILE A 201 -2.36 -2.87 -1.63
N PRO A 202 -2.46 -1.96 -2.63
CA PRO A 202 -2.03 -0.60 -2.43
C PRO A 202 -2.66 -0.09 -1.13
N ALA A 203 -1.92 0.70 -0.39
CA ALA A 203 -2.43 1.41 0.77
C ALA A 203 -3.44 2.49 0.32
N THR A 204 -4.35 2.17 -0.61
CA THR A 204 -5.36 3.02 -1.26
C THR A 204 -6.09 3.88 -0.24
N GLN A 205 -6.51 3.25 0.86
CA GLN A 205 -7.20 3.95 1.94
C GLN A 205 -6.28 4.93 2.67
N LEU A 206 -5.03 4.55 2.96
CA LEU A 206 -4.08 5.42 3.67
C LEU A 206 -3.57 6.55 2.77
N ILE A 207 -3.24 6.28 1.51
CA ILE A 207 -2.91 7.30 0.49
C ILE A 207 -4.05 8.32 0.42
N GLY A 208 -5.31 7.87 0.30
CA GLY A 208 -6.44 8.78 0.26
C GLY A 208 -6.67 9.54 1.56
N MET A 209 -6.54 8.88 2.71
CA MET A 209 -6.66 9.48 4.04
C MET A 209 -5.60 10.56 4.24
N HIS A 210 -4.31 10.23 4.17
CA HIS A 210 -3.24 11.20 4.40
C HIS A 210 -3.24 12.31 3.34
N ALA A 211 -3.55 12.02 2.08
CA ALA A 211 -3.63 13.09 1.09
C ALA A 211 -4.79 14.06 1.37
N THR A 212 -5.94 13.55 1.84
CA THR A 212 -7.07 14.39 2.26
C THR A 212 -6.70 15.23 3.48
N LEU A 213 -6.14 14.61 4.52
CA LEU A 213 -5.71 15.29 5.75
C LEU A 213 -4.57 16.31 5.49
N ALA A 214 -3.73 16.07 4.48
CA ALA A 214 -2.71 17.01 4.01
C ALA A 214 -3.29 18.19 3.19
N GLY A 215 -4.58 18.14 2.83
CA GLY A 215 -5.25 19.13 1.98
C GLY A 215 -4.81 19.06 0.51
N ILE A 216 -4.33 17.89 0.05
CA ILE A 216 -3.88 17.70 -1.33
C ILE A 216 -5.09 17.45 -2.23
N PRO A 217 -5.24 18.18 -3.35
CA PRO A 217 -6.33 17.97 -4.29
C PRO A 217 -6.44 16.52 -4.77
N GLU A 218 -7.67 16.00 -4.76
CA GLU A 218 -7.99 14.61 -5.15
C GLU A 218 -7.38 14.21 -6.50
N ALA A 219 -7.43 15.10 -7.49
CA ALA A 219 -6.92 14.85 -8.83
C ALA A 219 -5.41 14.55 -8.89
N LEU A 220 -4.65 14.88 -7.84
CA LEU A 220 -3.21 14.60 -7.74
C LEU A 220 -2.93 13.23 -7.12
N TRP A 221 -3.67 12.83 -6.07
CA TRP A 221 -3.39 11.59 -5.34
C TRP A 221 -4.26 10.41 -5.77
N ARG A 222 -5.47 10.64 -6.31
CA ARG A 222 -6.39 9.55 -6.68
C ARG A 222 -5.74 8.53 -7.64
N PRO A 223 -4.93 8.92 -8.65
CA PRO A 223 -4.23 7.94 -9.49
C PRO A 223 -3.30 6.99 -8.71
N LEU A 224 -2.67 7.46 -7.63
CA LEU A 224 -1.78 6.67 -6.77
C LEU A 224 -2.53 5.69 -5.85
N SER A 225 -3.83 5.88 -5.70
CA SER A 225 -4.69 5.04 -4.85
C SER A 225 -5.43 3.95 -5.64
N ARG A 226 -5.34 3.93 -6.98
CA ARG A 226 -6.10 3.01 -7.84
C ARG A 226 -5.36 1.68 -8.02
N THR A 227 -6.13 0.61 -8.20
CA THR A 227 -5.58 -0.64 -8.76
C THR A 227 -5.27 -0.39 -10.23
N ALA A 228 -4.01 -0.53 -10.63
CA ALA A 228 -3.60 -0.26 -11.99
C ALA A 228 -4.02 -1.38 -12.96
N ARG A 229 -4.09 -1.05 -14.25
CA ARG A 229 -4.32 -2.00 -15.37
C ARG A 229 -3.20 -1.86 -16.39
N GLY A 230 -2.97 -2.93 -17.13
CA GLY A 230 -1.93 -2.97 -18.17
C GLY A 230 -0.79 -3.93 -17.80
N THR A 231 0.30 -3.86 -18.54
CA THR A 231 1.51 -4.63 -18.24
C THR A 231 2.20 -4.11 -16.98
N PRO A 232 3.03 -4.93 -16.29
CA PRO A 232 3.82 -4.46 -15.15
C PRO A 232 4.61 -3.17 -15.44
N GLU A 233 5.16 -3.04 -16.65
CA GLU A 233 5.89 -1.85 -17.10
C GLU A 233 4.99 -0.63 -17.23
N GLU A 234 3.77 -0.78 -17.77
CA GLU A 234 2.79 0.30 -17.87
C GLU A 234 2.34 0.75 -16.49
N VAL A 235 2.01 -0.19 -15.61
CA VAL A 235 1.63 0.07 -14.22
C VAL A 235 2.73 0.86 -13.50
N ARG A 236 3.97 0.40 -13.59
CA ARG A 236 5.12 1.08 -12.96
C ARG A 236 5.31 2.49 -13.54
N ARG A 237 5.30 2.64 -14.86
CA ARG A 237 5.46 3.94 -15.53
C ARG A 237 4.39 4.92 -15.09
N ASP A 238 3.13 4.50 -15.11
CA ASP A 238 1.99 5.37 -14.82
C ASP A 238 1.94 5.76 -13.33
N TYR A 239 2.29 4.83 -12.44
CA TYR A 239 2.44 5.09 -11.01
C TYR A 239 3.54 6.12 -10.73
N MET A 240 4.73 5.94 -11.32
CA MET A 240 5.85 6.86 -11.14
C MET A 240 5.56 8.24 -11.74
N ALA A 241 4.86 8.31 -12.87
CA ALA A 241 4.41 9.57 -13.45
C ALA A 241 3.41 10.31 -12.53
N ALA A 242 2.49 9.58 -11.90
CA ALA A 242 1.57 10.16 -10.93
C ALA A 242 2.29 10.65 -9.66
N ALA A 243 3.28 9.91 -9.17
CA ALA A 243 4.07 10.28 -8.00
C ALA A 243 4.88 11.55 -8.26
N ALA A 244 5.57 11.63 -9.42
CA ALA A 244 6.31 12.81 -9.83
C ALA A 244 5.39 14.04 -10.03
N ARG A 245 4.19 13.84 -10.59
CA ARG A 245 3.20 14.91 -10.73
C ARG A 245 2.77 15.44 -9.37
N LEU A 246 2.48 14.55 -8.42
CA LEU A 246 2.14 14.95 -7.05
C LEU A 246 3.28 15.73 -6.38
N GLU A 247 4.51 15.23 -6.43
CA GLU A 247 5.69 15.90 -5.87
C GLU A 247 5.88 17.31 -6.47
N SER A 248 5.76 17.43 -7.79
CA SER A 248 5.93 18.70 -8.50
C SER A 248 4.86 19.75 -8.16
N ALA A 249 3.68 19.30 -7.73
CA ALA A 249 2.57 20.16 -7.34
C ALA A 249 2.67 20.66 -5.89
N LEU A 250 3.53 20.06 -5.06
CA LEU A 250 3.83 20.57 -3.73
C LEU A 250 4.73 21.81 -3.84
N PRO A 251 4.46 22.88 -3.08
CA PRO A 251 5.26 24.10 -3.09
C PRO A 251 6.73 23.85 -2.67
#